data_AF-A6QBT5-F1
#
_entry.id   AF-A6QBT5-F1
#
_cell.length_a   1.000
_cell.length_b   1.000
_cell.length_c   1.000
_cell.angle_alpha   90.00
_cell.angle_beta   90.00
_cell.angle_gamma   90.00
#
_symmetry.space_group_name_H-M   'P 1'
#
loop_
_entity.id
_entity.type
_entity.pdbx_description
1 polymer ?
#
loop_
_entity_poly.entity_id
_entity_poly.type
_entity_poly.pdbx_seq_one_letter_code
_entity_poly.pdbx_strand_id
1 'polypeptide(L)'
;MPIHGDQGIQKLLLLILALCTFANANEVEVFSYVPEAKALVSDTEIVAGHMVRLKIRANGDKVVFPKIDEIDGVKVLEEREIVVNRPHYINGVLKKERTIRIYTFAPHHDVTIPSYNVEIDGRTYRTKPIKIKVMPVNAQNTEDSNKFFLHLETDKKSAMIGEPIVVTVSLSLKIGTRLSKNPIYTRPAFEGFFSEDLGEEKVYIKRDRQITEVKYLLTPHTAGSFSVGPARAKIGVSDRRKLDMFGRAVRTYWVPIASNSVKIDVAKKSQESDLVGRFTIESSLDPNNVKANEPVTLTVKIAGNGALEGFEFPDFEMDGVTVYSDDAEVRTTLDGNQVKSDYAKSFTFISDHDFTIPARRISVYDTKSKTVKYLETPSYDVHVEGSRAIAAQKSQSLTAGTGKVHSDLKQPQKSMLDTEEGKNLSEVQLPPWWMIASAFVLGLLAMYLFQYFLSTKRKRRRAAVKESEALQILYPHTNRSKAVEDMVRTLYAKENGDKTIVIDKTALKMLIEKYENNLEKRSK
;
A
#
# COMPACT_ATOMS: atom_id res chain seq x y z
N MET A 1 66.66 -60.94 12.07
CA MET A 1 65.96 -60.49 10.85
C MET A 1 65.76 -58.98 10.96
N PRO A 2 66.35 -58.17 10.08
CA PRO A 2 66.22 -56.72 10.12
C PRO A 2 64.94 -56.31 9.40
N ILE A 3 64.08 -55.54 10.07
CA ILE A 3 62.90 -54.93 9.44
C ILE A 3 63.42 -53.70 8.67
N HIS A 4 63.41 -53.79 7.35
CA HIS A 4 63.71 -52.68 6.46
C HIS A 4 62.72 -51.54 6.72
N GLY A 5 63.21 -50.45 7.30
CA GLY A 5 62.48 -49.20 7.40
C GLY A 5 62.29 -48.60 6.01
N ASP A 6 61.03 -48.45 5.60
CA ASP A 6 60.64 -47.85 4.34
C ASP A 6 61.07 -46.38 4.28
N GLN A 7 62.17 -46.12 3.56
CA GLN A 7 62.72 -44.78 3.36
C GLN A 7 61.77 -43.84 2.62
N GLY A 8 60.69 -44.34 2.01
CA GLY A 8 59.65 -43.51 1.40
C GLY A 8 58.80 -42.77 2.44
N ILE A 9 58.50 -43.42 3.57
CA ILE A 9 57.60 -42.86 4.59
C ILE A 9 58.29 -41.76 5.40
N GLN A 10 59.58 -41.93 5.72
CA GLN A 10 60.36 -40.88 6.40
C GLN A 10 60.59 -39.65 5.50
N LYS A 11 60.80 -39.84 4.19
CA LYS A 11 60.91 -38.73 3.23
C LYS A 11 59.58 -38.01 3.03
N LEU A 12 58.45 -38.73 3.06
CA LEU A 12 57.12 -38.12 2.99
C LEU A 12 56.80 -37.32 4.27
N LEU A 13 57.18 -37.85 5.44
CA LEU A 13 56.97 -37.16 6.72
C LEU A 13 57.83 -35.90 6.84
N LEU A 14 59.09 -35.95 6.37
CA LEU A 14 59.98 -34.77 6.30
C LEU A 14 59.52 -33.74 5.27
N LEU A 15 58.94 -34.17 4.15
CA LEU A 15 58.38 -33.25 3.14
C LEU A 15 57.12 -32.55 3.66
N ILE A 16 56.25 -33.26 4.40
CA ILE A 16 55.08 -32.67 5.06
C ILE A 16 55.50 -31.71 6.18
N LEU A 17 56.52 -32.05 6.97
CA LEU A 17 57.03 -31.16 8.03
C LEU A 17 57.69 -29.89 7.44
N ALA A 18 58.42 -30.01 6.33
CA ALA A 18 59.03 -28.88 5.63
C ALA A 18 57.98 -27.98 4.94
N LEU A 19 56.91 -28.56 4.38
CA LEU A 19 55.79 -27.78 3.83
C LEU A 19 55.00 -27.02 4.92
N CYS A 20 54.96 -27.53 6.16
CA CYS A 20 54.36 -26.82 7.28
C CYS A 20 55.23 -25.66 7.81
N THR A 21 56.55 -25.69 7.62
CA THR A 21 57.44 -24.58 8.04
C THR A 21 57.53 -23.44 7.02
N PHE A 22 57.21 -23.67 5.74
CA PHE A 22 57.16 -22.61 4.71
C PHE A 22 55.77 -21.97 4.52
N ALA A 23 54.74 -22.42 5.23
CA ALA A 23 53.40 -21.82 5.19
C ALA A 23 53.19 -20.72 6.26
N ASN A 24 54.17 -20.46 7.13
CA ASN A 24 54.07 -19.47 8.21
C ASN A 24 54.97 -18.25 7.97
N ALA A 25 54.85 -17.64 6.80
CA ALA A 25 55.32 -16.29 6.55
C ALA A 25 54.42 -15.58 5.53
N ASN A 26 53.11 -15.84 5.61
CA ASN A 26 52.15 -14.87 5.10
C ASN A 26 51.88 -13.92 6.25
N GLU A 27 52.22 -12.65 6.06
CA GLU A 27 51.68 -11.56 6.85
C GLU A 27 50.20 -11.83 7.06
N VAL A 28 49.83 -12.16 8.29
CA VAL A 28 48.43 -12.13 8.70
C VAL A 28 48.10 -10.65 8.67
N GLU A 29 47.59 -10.18 7.54
CA GLU A 29 46.76 -8.98 7.53
C GLU A 29 45.61 -9.30 8.48
N VAL A 30 45.77 -8.84 9.72
CA VAL A 30 44.71 -8.81 10.70
C VAL A 30 43.66 -7.89 10.10
N PHE A 31 42.68 -8.47 9.40
CA PHE A 31 41.43 -7.78 9.08
C PHE A 31 40.78 -7.46 10.42
N SER A 32 41.14 -6.30 10.97
CA SER A 32 40.61 -5.82 12.22
C SER A 32 39.12 -5.60 12.05
N TYR A 33 38.33 -6.40 12.76
CA TYR A 33 36.93 -6.10 13.00
C TYR A 33 36.90 -4.85 13.88
N VAL A 34 36.77 -3.68 13.26
CA VAL A 34 36.67 -2.40 13.97
C VAL A 34 35.19 -2.20 14.32
N PRO A 35 34.83 -2.16 15.62
CA PRO A 35 33.48 -1.78 16.02
C PRO A 35 33.22 -0.35 15.50
N GLU A 36 32.13 -0.15 14.77
CA GLU A 36 31.80 1.12 14.13
C GLU A 36 30.29 1.36 14.22
N ALA A 37 29.90 2.61 14.49
CA ALA A 37 28.54 3.11 14.35
C ALA A 37 28.42 4.00 13.11
N LYS A 38 27.62 3.58 12.12
CA LYS A 38 27.47 4.30 10.84
C LYS A 38 26.01 4.64 10.55
N ALA A 39 25.73 5.92 10.36
CA ALA A 39 24.45 6.42 9.87
C ALA A 39 24.41 6.40 8.34
N LEU A 40 23.29 5.97 7.77
CA LEU A 40 23.01 5.93 6.33
C LEU A 40 21.58 6.38 6.09
N VAL A 41 21.35 7.22 5.09
CA VAL A 41 20.00 7.65 4.68
C VAL A 41 19.61 7.01 3.36
N SER A 42 18.31 6.95 3.07
CA SER A 42 17.83 6.52 1.75
C SER A 42 18.22 7.52 0.66
N ASP A 43 18.04 8.81 0.93
CA ASP A 43 18.25 9.92 0.01
C ASP A 43 18.68 11.16 0.80
N THR A 44 19.53 12.01 0.22
CA THR A 44 20.01 13.27 0.83
C THR A 44 19.31 14.51 0.27
N GLU A 45 18.57 14.35 -0.83
CA GLU A 45 17.73 15.37 -1.42
C GLU A 45 16.34 14.77 -1.63
N ILE A 46 15.32 15.38 -1.02
CA ILE A 46 13.95 14.88 -1.06
C ILE A 46 12.97 16.03 -1.25
N VAL A 47 11.72 15.70 -1.59
CA VAL A 47 10.61 16.66 -1.60
C VAL A 47 9.98 16.69 -0.21
N ALA A 48 9.48 17.86 0.23
CA ALA A 48 8.80 18.01 1.51
C ALA A 48 7.70 16.95 1.70
N GLY A 49 7.72 16.27 2.85
CA GLY A 49 6.80 15.18 3.19
C GLY A 49 7.23 13.79 2.70
N HIS A 50 8.23 13.66 1.83
CA HIS A 50 8.78 12.34 1.50
C HIS A 50 9.41 11.69 2.75
N MET A 51 9.12 10.40 2.94
CA MET A 51 9.66 9.67 4.08
C MET A 51 11.14 9.33 3.85
N VAL A 52 11.97 9.78 4.77
CA VAL A 52 13.38 9.40 4.85
C VAL A 52 13.50 8.20 5.78
N ARG A 53 14.34 7.24 5.40
CA ARG A 53 14.77 6.18 6.31
C ARG A 53 16.22 6.35 6.71
N LEU A 54 16.44 6.70 7.98
CA LEU A 54 17.74 6.66 8.63
C LEU A 54 18.02 5.23 9.11
N LYS A 55 19.15 4.66 8.69
CA LYS A 55 19.68 3.39 9.18
C LYS A 55 20.94 3.66 9.98
N ILE A 56 20.91 3.36 11.26
CA ILE A 56 22.10 3.32 12.11
C ILE A 56 22.58 1.88 12.19
N ARG A 57 23.77 1.60 11.64
CA ARG A 57 24.40 0.29 11.69
C ARG A 57 25.45 0.27 12.78
N ALA A 58 25.42 -0.77 13.60
CA ALA A 58 26.44 -1.07 14.59
C ALA A 58 26.93 -2.50 14.40
N ASN A 59 28.24 -2.72 14.57
CA ASN A 59 28.85 -4.04 14.55
C ASN A 59 29.48 -4.29 15.93
N GLY A 60 28.91 -5.21 16.71
CA GLY A 60 29.40 -5.67 18.01
C GLY A 60 28.41 -6.64 18.65
N ASP A 61 28.81 -7.30 19.73
CA ASP A 61 28.03 -8.37 20.37
C ASP A 61 26.91 -7.80 21.26
N LYS A 62 27.16 -6.66 21.92
CA LYS A 62 26.14 -5.90 22.66
C LYS A 62 26.06 -4.49 22.12
N VAL A 63 24.91 -4.13 21.54
CA VAL A 63 24.66 -2.81 20.98
C VAL A 63 23.49 -2.14 21.71
N VAL A 64 23.70 -0.91 22.19
CA VAL A 64 22.65 -0.06 22.73
C VAL A 64 22.57 1.21 21.89
N PHE A 65 21.42 1.42 21.25
CA PHE A 65 21.12 2.63 20.51
C PHE A 65 20.53 3.71 21.44
N PRO A 66 20.76 5.00 21.14
CA PRO A 66 20.08 6.05 21.86
C PRO A 66 18.58 6.04 21.50
N LYS A 67 17.74 6.48 22.42
CA LYS A 67 16.32 6.69 22.13
C LYS A 67 16.18 7.93 21.24
N ILE A 68 15.59 7.77 20.06
CA ILE A 68 15.39 8.84 19.07
C ILE A 68 13.90 8.95 18.77
N ASP A 69 13.22 9.81 19.51
CA ASP A 69 11.79 10.09 19.29
C ASP A 69 11.59 11.16 18.19
N GLU A 70 12.58 12.04 18.00
CA GLU A 70 12.58 13.13 17.02
C GLU A 70 13.97 13.33 16.40
N ILE A 71 14.00 13.81 15.16
CA ILE A 71 15.21 14.13 14.41
C ILE A 71 15.08 15.57 13.94
N ASP A 72 15.86 16.47 14.53
CA ASP A 72 15.86 17.91 14.20
C ASP A 72 14.44 18.53 14.29
N GLY A 73 13.70 18.18 15.34
CA GLY A 73 12.30 18.61 15.55
C GLY A 73 11.26 17.87 14.70
N VAL A 74 11.67 16.89 13.88
CA VAL A 74 10.74 16.04 13.11
C VAL A 74 10.50 14.73 13.83
N LYS A 75 9.24 14.46 14.17
CA LYS A 75 8.81 13.23 14.85
C LYS A 75 9.14 11.96 14.04
N VAL A 76 9.70 10.97 14.71
CA VAL A 76 9.89 9.62 14.17
C VAL A 76 8.54 8.91 14.11
N LEU A 77 8.20 8.38 12.93
CA LEU A 77 6.91 7.74 12.65
C LEU A 77 6.95 6.22 12.83
N GLU A 78 8.08 5.60 12.47
CA GLU A 78 8.29 4.16 12.62
C GLU A 78 9.73 3.90 13.06
N GLU A 79 9.88 3.00 14.02
CA GLU A 79 11.17 2.49 14.49
C GLU A 79 11.19 0.97 14.34
N ARG A 80 12.30 0.44 13.80
CA ARG A 80 12.49 -0.99 13.62
C ARG A 80 13.93 -1.38 13.88
N GLU A 81 14.12 -2.43 14.66
CA GLU A 81 15.42 -3.07 14.84
C GLU A 81 15.53 -4.35 13.99
N ILE A 82 16.68 -4.53 13.36
CA ILE A 82 17.01 -5.73 12.59
C ILE A 82 18.37 -6.21 13.06
N VAL A 83 18.38 -7.37 13.70
CA VAL A 83 19.60 -8.11 14.05
C VAL A 83 19.95 -9.05 12.90
N VAL A 84 21.14 -8.89 12.32
CA VAL A 84 21.64 -9.73 11.23
C VAL A 84 22.74 -10.65 11.74
N ASN A 85 22.39 -11.92 11.97
CA ASN A 85 23.32 -12.98 12.31
C ASN A 85 23.91 -13.61 11.04
N ARG A 86 25.07 -13.13 10.57
CA ARG A 86 25.84 -13.85 9.55
C ARG A 86 27.06 -14.50 10.19
N PRO A 87 27.08 -15.83 10.40
CA PRO A 87 28.28 -16.54 10.79
C PRO A 87 29.40 -16.27 9.79
N HIS A 88 30.48 -15.63 10.23
CA HIS A 88 31.75 -15.69 9.51
C HIS A 88 32.73 -16.40 10.44
N TYR A 89 33.31 -17.49 9.95
CA TYR A 89 34.37 -18.21 10.62
C TYR A 89 35.68 -17.70 10.03
N ILE A 90 36.41 -16.90 10.79
CA ILE A 90 37.77 -16.46 10.44
C ILE A 90 38.63 -16.76 11.67
N ASN A 91 39.65 -17.61 11.52
CA ASN A 91 40.63 -17.95 12.56
C ASN A 91 40.04 -18.48 13.88
N GLY A 92 39.01 -19.33 13.82
CA GLY A 92 38.43 -19.98 15.01
C GLY A 92 37.63 -19.06 15.95
N VAL A 93 37.56 -17.75 15.67
CA VAL A 93 36.76 -16.80 16.44
C VAL A 93 35.44 -16.55 15.71
N LEU A 94 34.35 -16.92 16.37
CA LEU A 94 32.99 -16.61 15.94
C LEU A 94 32.71 -15.13 16.24
N LYS A 95 32.80 -14.22 15.25
CA LYS A 95 32.29 -12.86 15.40
C LYS A 95 30.95 -12.72 14.67
N LYS A 96 29.90 -12.54 15.46
CA LYS A 96 28.51 -12.41 15.01
C LYS A 96 27.81 -11.39 15.88
N GLU A 97 27.48 -10.23 15.32
CA GLU A 97 26.16 -9.60 15.35
C GLU A 97 26.27 -8.25 14.62
N ARG A 98 25.33 -7.98 13.70
CA ARG A 98 25.17 -6.64 13.12
C ARG A 98 23.77 -6.18 13.44
N THR A 99 23.66 -5.20 14.31
CA THR A 99 22.38 -4.60 14.67
C THR A 99 22.16 -3.35 13.82
N ILE A 100 21.01 -3.29 13.16
CA ILE A 100 20.60 -2.18 12.31
C ILE A 100 19.31 -1.62 12.88
N ARG A 101 19.35 -0.37 13.32
CA ARG A 101 18.14 0.37 13.71
C ARG A 101 17.70 1.29 12.60
N ILE A 102 16.41 1.22 12.25
CA ILE A 102 15.81 1.95 11.15
C ILE A 102 14.77 2.89 11.72
N TYR A 103 14.92 4.18 11.44
CA TYR A 103 14.00 5.24 11.79
C TYR A 103 13.39 5.80 10.51
N THR A 104 12.06 5.90 10.46
CA THR A 104 11.33 6.51 9.35
C THR A 104 10.70 7.82 9.81
N PHE A 105 10.97 8.92 9.12
CA PHE A 105 10.45 10.26 9.44
C PHE A 105 10.18 11.04 8.15
N ALA A 106 9.34 12.08 8.21
CA ALA A 106 8.89 12.84 7.03
C ALA A 106 9.14 14.36 7.24
N PRO A 107 10.32 14.88 6.86
CA PRO A 107 10.64 16.27 7.04
C PRO A 107 9.95 17.15 5.98
N HIS A 108 9.57 18.37 6.39
CA HIS A 108 8.93 19.37 5.51
C HIS A 108 9.84 20.57 5.20
N HIS A 109 10.97 20.67 5.90
CA HIS A 109 12.02 21.67 5.76
C HIS A 109 13.38 20.98 5.79
N ASP A 110 14.45 21.66 5.39
CA ASP A 110 15.81 21.14 5.48
C ASP A 110 16.09 20.65 6.90
N VAL A 111 16.61 19.42 7.02
CA VAL A 111 16.91 18.81 8.33
C VAL A 111 18.32 18.28 8.37
N THR A 112 18.95 18.40 9.53
CA THR A 112 20.25 17.81 9.80
C THR A 112 20.08 16.67 10.79
N ILE A 113 20.36 15.44 10.34
CA ILE A 113 20.47 14.31 11.25
C ILE A 113 21.68 14.53 12.14
N PRO A 114 21.52 14.67 13.47
CA PRO A 114 22.63 14.93 14.37
C PRO A 114 23.53 13.69 14.52
N SER A 115 24.69 13.89 15.15
CA SER A 115 25.56 12.79 15.56
C SER A 115 24.90 12.05 16.72
N TYR A 116 24.78 10.72 16.59
CA TYR A 116 24.22 9.85 17.62
C TYR A 116 25.32 9.03 18.29
N ASN A 117 25.23 8.92 19.62
CA ASN A 117 26.08 8.04 20.43
C ASN A 117 25.47 6.64 20.43
N VAL A 118 26.21 5.64 19.98
CA VAL A 118 25.83 4.22 20.02
C VAL A 118 26.84 3.50 20.91
N GLU A 119 26.35 2.80 21.92
CA GLU A 119 27.21 1.98 22.77
C GLU A 119 27.38 0.60 22.14
N ILE A 120 28.62 0.18 21.95
CA ILE A 120 29.00 -1.10 21.37
C ILE A 120 30.03 -1.74 22.30
N ASP A 121 29.69 -2.89 22.88
CA ASP A 121 30.56 -3.66 23.78
C ASP A 121 31.16 -2.81 24.92
N GLY A 122 30.35 -1.91 25.50
CA GLY A 122 30.74 -1.01 26.59
C GLY A 122 31.56 0.22 26.18
N ARG A 123 31.73 0.47 24.88
CA ARG A 123 32.39 1.67 24.34
C ARG A 123 31.43 2.50 23.50
N THR A 124 31.50 3.83 23.61
CA THR A 124 30.64 4.74 22.85
C THR A 124 31.26 5.11 21.50
N TYR A 125 30.49 4.92 20.43
CA TYR A 125 30.82 5.30 19.06
C TYR A 125 29.86 6.37 18.55
N ARG A 126 30.35 7.29 17.71
CA ARG A 126 29.55 8.40 17.17
C ARG A 126 29.30 8.27 15.68
N THR A 127 28.07 8.46 15.26
CA THR A 127 27.74 8.61 13.84
C THR A 127 28.16 9.99 13.33
N LYS A 128 28.38 10.11 12.02
CA LYS A 128 28.56 11.42 11.38
C LYS A 128 27.20 12.08 11.16
N PRO A 129 27.09 13.42 11.32
CA PRO A 129 25.87 14.14 10.99
C PRO A 129 25.63 14.10 9.48
N ILE A 130 24.36 14.09 9.07
CA ILE A 130 23.95 14.01 7.65
C ILE A 130 22.96 15.13 7.39
N LYS A 131 23.26 16.01 6.44
CA LYS A 131 22.34 17.06 5.99
C LYS A 131 21.40 16.49 4.94
N ILE A 132 20.12 16.77 5.07
CA ILE A 132 19.08 16.43 4.10
C ILE A 132 18.47 17.73 3.60
N LYS A 133 18.53 17.92 2.29
CA LYS A 133 17.90 19.04 1.61
C LYS A 133 16.47 18.67 1.24
N VAL A 134 15.52 19.49 1.64
CA VAL A 134 14.09 19.30 1.41
C VAL A 134 13.59 20.38 0.46
N MET A 135 13.31 19.97 -0.77
CA MET A 135 12.74 20.84 -1.78
C MET A 135 11.27 21.09 -1.48
N PRO A 136 10.80 22.35 -1.51
CA PRO A 136 9.39 22.65 -1.34
C PRO A 136 8.57 21.99 -2.47
N VAL A 137 7.35 21.54 -2.13
CA VAL A 137 6.37 21.07 -3.11
C VAL A 137 5.84 22.27 -3.88
N ASN A 138 6.58 22.68 -4.92
CA ASN A 138 6.14 23.70 -5.88
C ASN A 138 5.87 23.01 -7.22
N ALA A 139 4.82 23.44 -7.92
CA ALA A 139 4.37 22.89 -9.21
C ALA A 139 5.47 22.76 -10.29
N GLN A 140 6.59 23.48 -10.15
CA GLN A 140 7.76 23.42 -11.04
C GLN A 140 8.81 22.36 -10.66
N ASN A 141 9.00 22.02 -9.37
CA ASN A 141 9.94 20.97 -8.94
C ASN A 141 9.36 19.55 -9.14
N THR A 142 8.08 19.50 -9.49
CA THR A 142 7.25 18.32 -9.70
C THR A 142 7.58 17.57 -11.01
N GLU A 143 8.33 18.19 -11.93
CA GLU A 143 8.45 17.69 -13.31
C GLU A 143 9.73 16.87 -13.60
N ASP A 144 10.89 17.15 -12.99
CA ASP A 144 12.15 16.71 -13.60
C ASP A 144 12.87 15.48 -13.00
N SER A 145 12.61 15.04 -11.75
CA SER A 145 13.39 13.93 -11.16
C SER A 145 12.58 12.80 -10.50
N ASN A 146 11.36 13.07 -10.02
CA ASN A 146 10.60 12.09 -9.23
C ASN A 146 9.64 11.22 -10.05
N LYS A 147 9.79 9.89 -9.93
CA LYS A 147 8.94 8.89 -10.61
C LYS A 147 7.49 8.91 -10.14
N PHE A 148 7.27 9.31 -8.89
CA PHE A 148 5.93 9.45 -8.31
C PHE A 148 5.94 10.44 -7.15
N PHE A 149 4.83 11.13 -6.95
CA PHE A 149 4.59 12.01 -5.78
C PHE A 149 3.09 12.08 -5.49
N LEU A 150 2.75 12.50 -4.28
CA LEU A 150 1.38 12.73 -3.83
C LEU A 150 1.22 14.22 -3.51
N HIS A 151 0.16 14.84 -3.98
CA HIS A 151 -0.13 16.25 -3.74
C HIS A 151 -1.52 16.42 -3.15
N LEU A 152 -1.68 17.39 -2.26
CA LEU A 152 -2.96 17.76 -1.67
C LEU A 152 -3.19 19.25 -1.92
N GLU A 153 -4.33 19.57 -2.51
CA GLU A 153 -4.77 20.92 -2.79
C GLU A 153 -6.19 21.14 -2.24
N THR A 154 -6.49 22.38 -1.87
CA THR A 154 -7.83 22.80 -1.44
C THR A 154 -8.31 23.94 -2.32
N ASP A 155 -9.62 24.01 -2.60
CA ASP A 155 -10.22 25.08 -3.39
C ASP A 155 -10.16 26.45 -2.68
N LYS A 156 -10.17 26.44 -1.33
CA LYS A 156 -10.04 27.61 -0.47
C LYS A 156 -9.10 27.35 0.70
N LYS A 157 -8.51 28.44 1.23
CA LYS A 157 -7.64 28.44 2.42
C LYS A 157 -8.30 29.05 3.66
N SER A 158 -9.48 29.63 3.49
CA SER A 158 -10.30 30.15 4.58
C SER A 158 -11.76 29.91 4.25
N ALA A 159 -12.53 29.63 5.29
CA ALA A 159 -13.96 29.32 5.22
C ALA A 159 -14.69 29.79 6.48
N MET A 160 -16.01 29.89 6.43
CA MET A 160 -16.84 30.01 7.63
C MET A 160 -17.28 28.64 8.15
N ILE A 161 -17.67 28.55 9.42
CA ILE A 161 -18.33 27.34 9.96
C ILE A 161 -19.52 26.96 9.06
N GLY A 162 -19.61 25.69 8.66
CA GLY A 162 -20.62 25.15 7.76
C GLY A 162 -20.38 25.40 6.27
N GLU A 163 -19.38 26.20 5.88
CA GLU A 163 -19.08 26.42 4.47
C GLU A 163 -18.22 25.26 3.92
N PRO A 164 -18.67 24.55 2.88
CA PRO A 164 -17.95 23.40 2.34
C PRO A 164 -16.61 23.78 1.72
N ILE A 165 -15.59 22.94 1.87
CA ILE A 165 -14.25 23.03 1.28
C ILE A 165 -14.00 21.77 0.46
N VAL A 166 -13.54 21.93 -0.78
CA VAL A 166 -13.20 20.80 -1.65
C VAL A 166 -11.71 20.53 -1.54
N VAL A 167 -11.35 19.32 -1.12
CA VAL A 167 -9.97 18.85 -1.05
C VAL A 167 -9.71 17.86 -2.17
N THR A 168 -8.71 18.14 -3.00
CA THR A 168 -8.27 17.25 -4.07
C THR A 168 -6.92 16.65 -3.71
N VAL A 169 -6.85 15.32 -3.67
CA VAL A 169 -5.61 14.58 -3.49
C VAL A 169 -5.22 13.94 -4.82
N SER A 170 -4.05 14.30 -5.33
CA SER A 170 -3.55 13.86 -6.63
C SER A 170 -2.32 12.97 -6.46
N LEU A 171 -2.44 11.69 -6.83
CA LEU A 171 -1.30 10.81 -7.02
C LEU A 171 -0.79 10.94 -8.45
N SER A 172 0.46 11.31 -8.60
CA SER A 172 1.08 11.49 -9.91
C SER A 172 2.16 10.46 -10.15
N LEU A 173 2.01 9.68 -11.23
CA LEU A 173 2.94 8.62 -11.63
C LEU A 173 3.54 8.95 -13.00
N LYS A 174 4.88 8.97 -13.11
CA LYS A 174 5.55 9.15 -14.40
C LYS A 174 5.28 7.94 -15.30
N ILE A 175 4.89 8.19 -16.54
CA ILE A 175 4.63 7.15 -17.54
C ILE A 175 5.90 6.32 -17.74
N GLY A 176 5.73 4.99 -17.84
CA GLY A 176 6.84 4.04 -17.90
C GLY A 176 7.36 3.58 -16.54
N THR A 177 6.87 4.15 -15.43
CA THR A 177 7.14 3.63 -14.08
C THR A 177 6.45 2.28 -13.91
N ARG A 178 7.24 1.20 -13.91
CA ARG A 178 6.73 -0.16 -13.70
C ARG A 178 6.39 -0.40 -12.23
N LEU A 179 5.10 -0.39 -11.92
CA LEU A 179 4.57 -0.82 -10.64
C LEU A 179 4.46 -2.35 -10.61
N SER A 180 4.76 -2.94 -9.45
CA SER A 180 4.58 -4.37 -9.19
C SER A 180 3.24 -4.67 -8.51
N LYS A 181 2.64 -3.65 -7.88
CA LYS A 181 1.33 -3.67 -7.21
C LYS A 181 0.69 -2.29 -7.35
N ASN A 182 -0.64 -2.24 -7.27
CA ASN A 182 -1.38 -0.99 -7.27
C ASN A 182 -0.96 -0.12 -6.06
N PRO A 183 -0.93 1.22 -6.22
CA PRO A 183 -0.76 2.13 -5.10
C PRO A 183 -1.77 1.85 -3.99
N ILE A 184 -1.32 1.84 -2.74
CA ILE A 184 -2.19 1.75 -1.57
C ILE A 184 -2.31 3.15 -0.99
N TYR A 185 -3.50 3.73 -1.08
CA TYR A 185 -3.79 5.07 -0.58
C TYR A 185 -4.36 5.04 0.83
N THR A 186 -4.06 6.05 1.63
CA THR A 186 -4.57 6.24 2.99
C THR A 186 -5.01 7.69 3.15
N ARG A 187 -6.31 7.88 3.36
CA ARG A 187 -6.92 9.22 3.52
C ARG A 187 -6.40 9.93 4.79
N PRO A 188 -6.29 11.27 4.78
CA PRO A 188 -6.07 12.06 5.99
C PRO A 188 -7.22 11.91 7.00
N ALA A 189 -6.95 12.18 8.28
CA ALA A 189 -7.96 12.11 9.34
C ALA A 189 -8.94 13.31 9.36
N PHE A 190 -8.62 14.42 8.66
CA PHE A 190 -9.45 15.63 8.54
C PHE A 190 -10.05 16.13 9.87
N GLU A 191 -9.23 16.23 10.92
CA GLU A 191 -9.67 16.69 12.24
C GLU A 191 -10.29 18.09 12.18
N GLY A 192 -11.45 18.28 12.82
CA GLY A 192 -12.20 19.55 12.81
C GLY A 192 -13.21 19.68 11.65
N PHE A 193 -13.32 18.68 10.79
CA PHE A 193 -14.23 18.68 9.65
C PHE A 193 -15.11 17.43 9.64
N PHE A 194 -16.37 17.61 9.24
CA PHE A 194 -17.12 16.50 8.66
C PHE A 194 -16.57 16.24 7.26
N SER A 195 -16.30 14.99 6.90
CA SER A 195 -15.69 14.64 5.62
C SER A 195 -16.51 13.62 4.85
N GLU A 196 -16.83 13.92 3.59
CA GLU A 196 -17.49 13.01 2.66
C GLU A 196 -16.66 12.82 1.39
N ASP A 197 -16.82 11.67 0.73
CA ASP A 197 -16.14 11.34 -0.52
C ASP A 197 -17.02 11.81 -1.69
N LEU A 198 -16.48 12.68 -2.56
CA LEU A 198 -17.23 13.30 -3.66
C LEU A 198 -17.28 12.45 -4.94
N GLY A 199 -17.33 11.12 -4.78
CA GLY A 199 -17.48 10.16 -5.88
C GLY A 199 -16.17 9.49 -6.35
N GLU A 200 -16.20 8.98 -7.59
CA GLU A 200 -15.19 8.07 -8.12
C GLU A 200 -13.84 8.73 -8.45
N GLU A 201 -12.78 7.93 -8.38
CA GLU A 201 -11.42 8.33 -8.74
C GLU A 201 -11.36 8.80 -10.20
N LYS A 202 -10.85 10.03 -10.42
CA LYS A 202 -10.62 10.53 -11.77
C LYS A 202 -9.19 10.24 -12.20
N VAL A 203 -9.04 9.45 -13.28
CA VAL A 203 -7.73 9.12 -13.86
C VAL A 203 -7.57 9.81 -15.20
N TYR A 204 -6.48 10.53 -15.40
CA TYR A 204 -6.15 11.16 -16.68
C TYR A 204 -4.64 11.28 -16.89
N ILE A 205 -4.23 11.54 -18.14
CA ILE A 205 -2.83 11.75 -18.50
C ILE A 205 -2.59 13.25 -18.67
N LYS A 206 -1.54 13.77 -18.04
CA LYS A 206 -1.06 15.14 -18.18
C LYS A 206 0.44 15.11 -18.45
N ARG A 207 0.85 15.55 -19.65
CA ARG A 207 2.25 15.49 -20.12
C ARG A 207 2.77 14.04 -20.10
N ASP A 208 3.87 13.77 -19.40
CA ASP A 208 4.49 12.46 -19.27
C ASP A 208 4.04 11.71 -18.00
N ARG A 209 2.88 12.07 -17.43
CA ARG A 209 2.41 11.53 -16.14
C ARG A 209 0.94 11.12 -16.17
N GLN A 210 0.63 10.01 -15.50
CA GLN A 210 -0.73 9.60 -15.15
C GLN A 210 -1.07 10.20 -13.78
N ILE A 211 -2.17 10.94 -13.72
CA ILE A 211 -2.71 11.56 -12.51
C ILE A 211 -3.97 10.79 -12.10
N THR A 212 -4.00 10.39 -10.84
CA THR A 212 -5.15 9.82 -10.14
C THR A 212 -5.61 10.86 -9.12
N GLU A 213 -6.85 11.35 -9.24
CA GLU A 213 -7.44 12.32 -8.30
C GLU A 213 -8.56 11.68 -7.48
N VAL A 214 -8.53 11.96 -6.18
CA VAL A 214 -9.62 11.68 -5.26
C VAL A 214 -10.06 12.99 -4.61
N LYS A 215 -11.36 13.25 -4.57
CA LYS A 215 -11.93 14.49 -4.03
C LYS A 215 -12.76 14.22 -2.79
N TYR A 216 -12.63 15.13 -1.83
CA TYR A 216 -13.36 15.11 -0.56
C TYR A 216 -14.08 16.43 -0.35
N LEU A 217 -15.25 16.36 0.26
CA LEU A 217 -15.96 17.50 0.81
C LEU A 217 -15.64 17.60 2.29
N LEU A 218 -15.11 18.74 2.73
CA LEU A 218 -14.87 19.03 4.13
C LEU A 218 -15.76 20.17 4.59
N THR A 219 -16.59 19.92 5.60
CA THR A 219 -17.46 20.93 6.20
C THR A 219 -17.01 21.20 7.65
N PRO A 220 -16.51 22.42 7.96
CA PRO A 220 -15.99 22.72 9.29
C PRO A 220 -17.14 22.95 10.28
N HIS A 221 -17.04 22.37 11.47
CA HIS A 221 -18.05 22.52 12.54
C HIS A 221 -17.60 23.46 13.67
N THR A 222 -16.30 23.76 13.77
CA THR A 222 -15.74 24.67 14.78
C THR A 222 -14.84 25.72 14.14
N ALA A 223 -14.80 26.91 14.74
CA ALA A 223 -13.88 27.97 14.33
C ALA A 223 -12.48 27.69 14.90
N GLY A 224 -11.46 28.02 14.13
CA GLY A 224 -10.08 27.74 14.49
C GLY A 224 -9.17 27.64 13.27
N SER A 225 -7.94 27.28 13.52
CA SER A 225 -6.95 27.06 12.47
C SER A 225 -6.57 25.59 12.43
N PHE A 226 -6.89 24.93 11.33
CA PHE A 226 -6.75 23.49 11.18
C PHE A 226 -5.71 23.14 10.12
N SER A 227 -5.07 21.99 10.27
CA SER A 227 -4.16 21.45 9.26
C SER A 227 -4.83 20.29 8.52
N VAL A 228 -5.04 20.47 7.22
CA VAL A 228 -5.59 19.44 6.33
C VAL A 228 -4.42 18.68 5.69
N GLY A 229 -4.27 17.42 6.09
CA GLY A 229 -3.21 16.54 5.59
C GLY A 229 -2.22 16.09 6.69
N PRO A 230 -1.15 15.39 6.28
CA PRO A 230 -0.86 14.94 4.92
C PRO A 230 -1.64 13.68 4.56
N ALA A 231 -2.02 13.55 3.29
CA ALA A 231 -2.46 12.29 2.72
C ALA A 231 -1.24 11.36 2.56
N ARG A 232 -1.45 10.04 2.62
CA ARG A 232 -0.36 9.05 2.53
C ARG A 232 -0.64 8.02 1.46
N ALA A 233 0.42 7.50 0.84
CA ALA A 233 0.33 6.36 -0.06
C ALA A 233 1.56 5.47 0.03
N LYS A 234 1.42 4.20 -0.37
CA LYS A 234 2.52 3.24 -0.54
C LYS A 234 2.57 2.80 -1.99
N ILE A 235 3.71 3.02 -2.65
CA ILE A 235 3.93 2.67 -4.05
C ILE A 235 4.75 1.38 -4.12
N GLY A 236 4.18 0.33 -4.73
CA GLY A 236 4.82 -0.97 -4.86
C GLY A 236 5.73 -1.05 -6.08
N VAL A 237 7.02 -0.77 -5.93
CA VAL A 237 7.99 -0.75 -7.03
C VAL A 237 8.69 -2.11 -7.16
N SER A 238 9.00 -2.54 -8.38
CA SER A 238 9.70 -3.81 -8.63
C SER A 238 11.21 -3.69 -8.33
N ASP A 239 11.76 -4.56 -7.46
CA ASP A 239 13.19 -4.60 -7.17
C ASP A 239 13.94 -5.49 -8.18
N ARG A 240 14.49 -4.87 -9.23
CA ARG A 240 15.25 -5.58 -10.27
C ARG A 240 16.62 -6.09 -9.80
N ARG A 241 17.09 -5.72 -8.60
CA ARG A 241 18.36 -6.23 -8.06
C ARG A 241 18.26 -7.67 -7.58
N LYS A 242 17.04 -8.18 -7.38
CA LYS A 242 16.78 -9.56 -7.01
C LYS A 242 15.86 -10.20 -8.04
N LEU A 243 16.48 -10.78 -9.06
CA LEU A 243 15.81 -11.61 -10.05
C LEU A 243 15.75 -13.06 -9.53
N ASP A 244 14.68 -13.79 -9.84
CA ASP A 244 14.67 -15.25 -9.68
C ASP A 244 15.56 -15.91 -10.73
N MET A 245 15.65 -17.24 -10.66
CA MET A 245 16.37 -18.07 -11.62
C MET A 245 15.82 -17.96 -13.07
N PHE A 246 14.67 -17.32 -13.26
CA PHE A 246 14.03 -17.08 -14.56
C PHE A 246 14.10 -15.60 -15.00
N GLY A 247 14.88 -14.77 -14.30
CA GLY A 247 15.08 -13.36 -14.65
C GLY A 247 13.90 -12.45 -14.31
N ARG A 248 12.93 -12.90 -13.51
CA ARG A 248 11.78 -12.10 -13.05
C ARG A 248 12.11 -11.45 -11.73
N ALA A 249 11.72 -10.18 -11.57
CA ALA A 249 11.85 -9.50 -10.29
C ALA A 249 10.87 -10.11 -9.27
N VAL A 250 11.41 -10.65 -8.18
CA VAL A 250 10.63 -11.48 -7.24
C VAL A 250 10.02 -10.66 -6.11
N ARG A 251 10.53 -9.46 -5.87
CA ARG A 251 10.22 -8.68 -4.67
C ARG A 251 9.63 -7.32 -5.00
N THR A 252 8.44 -7.08 -4.47
CA THR A 252 7.86 -5.74 -4.35
C THR A 252 8.53 -4.99 -3.22
N TYR A 253 8.93 -3.76 -3.51
CA TYR A 253 9.46 -2.81 -2.54
C TYR A 253 8.47 -1.65 -2.38
N TRP A 254 7.92 -1.51 -1.18
CA TRP A 254 6.98 -0.45 -0.86
C TRP A 254 7.71 0.85 -0.52
N VAL A 255 7.48 1.89 -1.32
CA VAL A 255 7.95 3.24 -1.07
C VAL A 255 6.80 4.04 -0.48
N PRO A 256 6.85 4.39 0.81
CA PRO A 256 5.84 5.27 1.39
C PRO A 256 6.09 6.72 0.95
N ILE A 257 5.03 7.42 0.60
CA ILE A 257 5.01 8.84 0.23
C ILE A 257 3.90 9.55 1.01
N ALA A 258 4.09 10.83 1.26
CA ALA A 258 3.07 11.69 1.85
C ALA A 258 2.93 12.97 1.04
N SER A 259 1.76 13.58 1.08
CA SER A 259 1.51 14.89 0.48
C SER A 259 2.02 16.03 1.38
N ASN A 260 1.93 17.25 0.88
CA ASN A 260 1.91 18.45 1.71
C ASN A 260 0.67 18.46 2.62
N SER A 261 0.71 19.36 3.61
CA SER A 261 -0.45 19.73 4.43
C SER A 261 -0.82 21.19 4.15
N VAL A 262 -2.10 21.52 4.19
CA VAL A 262 -2.61 22.88 3.95
C VAL A 262 -3.24 23.40 5.24
N LYS A 263 -2.86 24.60 5.65
CA LYS A 263 -3.47 25.29 6.80
C LYS A 263 -4.76 25.99 6.33
N ILE A 264 -5.85 25.73 7.04
CA ILE A 264 -7.18 26.29 6.76
C ILE A 264 -7.63 27.10 7.97
N ASP A 265 -7.97 28.37 7.74
CA ASP A 265 -8.47 29.27 8.77
C ASP A 265 -10.00 29.36 8.70
N VAL A 266 -10.68 28.86 9.75
CA VAL A 266 -12.14 28.81 9.86
C VAL A 266 -12.63 29.92 10.78
N ALA A 267 -13.44 30.82 10.23
CA ALA A 267 -14.06 31.92 10.96
C ALA A 267 -15.47 31.56 11.45
N LYS A 268 -15.91 32.21 12.54
CA LYS A 268 -17.31 32.16 12.97
C LYS A 268 -18.19 32.93 11.98
N LYS A 269 -19.44 32.49 11.84
CA LYS A 269 -20.47 33.25 11.12
C LYS A 269 -20.81 34.52 11.91
N SER A 270 -21.20 35.59 11.22
CA SER A 270 -21.65 36.83 11.87
C SER A 270 -23.04 36.70 12.50
N GLN A 271 -23.84 35.78 11.98
CA GLN A 271 -25.19 35.46 12.42
C GLN A 271 -25.35 33.93 12.42
N GLU A 272 -26.06 33.39 13.40
CA GLU A 272 -26.38 31.97 13.43
C GLU A 272 -27.37 31.62 12.31
N SER A 273 -27.24 30.40 11.79
CA SER A 273 -28.07 29.89 10.69
C SER A 273 -28.08 28.36 10.68
N ASP A 274 -29.16 27.79 10.17
CA ASP A 274 -29.33 26.34 10.02
C ASP A 274 -28.46 25.82 8.86
N LEU A 275 -28.44 26.56 7.74
CA LEU A 275 -27.70 26.22 6.54
C LEU A 275 -26.70 27.31 6.15
N VAL A 276 -25.71 26.94 5.34
CA VAL A 276 -24.70 27.85 4.77
C VAL A 276 -24.59 27.61 3.27
N GLY A 277 -24.91 28.62 2.47
CA GLY A 277 -24.91 28.51 1.01
C GLY A 277 -26.04 29.29 0.35
N ARG A 278 -26.48 28.80 -0.82
CA ARG A 278 -27.61 29.34 -1.57
C ARG A 278 -28.49 28.19 -2.02
N PHE A 279 -29.67 28.10 -1.46
CA PHE A 279 -30.61 27.01 -1.66
C PHE A 279 -31.99 27.54 -2.07
N THR A 280 -32.77 26.65 -2.68
CA THR A 280 -34.20 26.80 -2.93
C THR A 280 -34.92 25.65 -2.23
N ILE A 281 -36.13 25.92 -1.73
CA ILE A 281 -36.99 24.90 -1.13
C ILE A 281 -38.27 24.77 -1.95
N GLU A 282 -38.71 23.54 -2.14
CA GLU A 282 -40.00 23.20 -2.71
C GLU A 282 -40.67 22.18 -1.80
N SER A 283 -41.99 22.27 -1.65
CA SER A 283 -42.76 21.29 -0.91
C SER A 283 -44.08 20.98 -1.62
N SER A 284 -44.48 19.71 -1.57
CA SER A 284 -45.69 19.21 -2.22
C SER A 284 -46.44 18.29 -1.27
N LEU A 285 -47.75 18.50 -1.17
CA LEU A 285 -48.66 17.67 -0.38
C LEU A 285 -49.50 16.80 -1.32
N ASP A 286 -49.57 15.51 -1.03
CA ASP A 286 -50.39 14.56 -1.79
C ASP A 286 -50.95 13.44 -0.89
N PRO A 287 -52.28 13.20 -0.87
CA PRO A 287 -53.36 14.06 -1.34
C PRO A 287 -53.76 15.12 -0.29
N ASN A 288 -54.50 16.17 -0.69
CA ASN A 288 -54.95 17.24 0.22
C ASN A 288 -56.36 17.04 0.83
N ASN A 289 -57.09 16.06 0.31
CA ASN A 289 -58.38 15.62 0.85
C ASN A 289 -58.36 14.09 0.96
N VAL A 290 -58.67 13.58 2.14
CA VAL A 290 -58.58 12.16 2.49
C VAL A 290 -59.75 11.73 3.35
N LYS A 291 -60.01 10.43 3.46
CA LYS A 291 -60.95 9.93 4.48
C LYS A 291 -60.26 9.81 5.84
N ALA A 292 -61.05 9.74 6.90
CA ALA A 292 -60.54 9.52 8.25
C ALA A 292 -59.58 8.31 8.32
N ASN A 293 -58.40 8.54 8.91
CA ASN A 293 -57.29 7.59 9.08
C ASN A 293 -56.56 7.17 7.79
N GLU A 294 -56.80 7.83 6.66
CA GLU A 294 -55.96 7.66 5.47
C GLU A 294 -54.72 8.57 5.55
N PRO A 295 -53.57 8.13 5.01
CA PRO A 295 -52.31 8.88 5.09
C PRO A 295 -52.25 10.03 4.08
N VAL A 296 -51.68 11.15 4.53
CA VAL A 296 -51.31 12.31 3.70
C VAL A 296 -49.80 12.47 3.73
N THR A 297 -49.16 12.64 2.57
CA THR A 297 -47.69 12.75 2.49
C THR A 297 -47.26 14.15 2.07
N LEU A 298 -46.41 14.79 2.88
CA LEU A 298 -45.67 16.00 2.53
C LEU A 298 -44.26 15.61 2.10
N THR A 299 -43.90 15.91 0.86
CA THR A 299 -42.51 15.82 0.39
C THR A 299 -41.86 17.20 0.40
N VAL A 300 -40.71 17.32 1.06
CA VAL A 300 -39.89 18.54 1.06
C VAL A 300 -38.60 18.28 0.28
N LYS A 301 -38.28 19.18 -0.66
CA LYS A 301 -37.06 19.14 -1.46
C LYS A 301 -36.28 20.43 -1.28
N ILE A 302 -34.99 20.32 -0.98
CA ILE A 302 -34.07 21.45 -0.89
C ILE A 302 -32.94 21.20 -1.87
N ALA A 303 -32.65 22.16 -2.74
CA ALA A 303 -31.60 22.03 -3.74
C ALA A 303 -30.80 23.33 -3.84
N GLY A 304 -29.50 23.25 -4.08
CA GLY A 304 -28.69 24.44 -4.26
C GLY A 304 -27.20 24.24 -4.11
N ASN A 305 -26.48 25.34 -3.89
CA ASN A 305 -25.03 25.35 -3.72
C ASN A 305 -24.67 25.48 -2.23
N GLY A 306 -24.04 24.45 -1.67
CA GLY A 306 -23.64 24.36 -0.27
C GLY A 306 -23.59 22.91 0.18
N ALA A 307 -23.28 22.69 1.45
CA ALA A 307 -23.32 21.38 2.10
C ALA A 307 -24.70 21.17 2.74
N LEU A 308 -25.31 20.00 2.52
CA LEU A 308 -26.54 19.57 3.21
C LEU A 308 -26.31 18.32 4.06
N GLU A 309 -25.06 17.87 4.18
CA GLU A 309 -24.71 16.70 4.98
C GLU A 309 -24.98 16.98 6.47
N GLY A 310 -25.75 16.09 7.10
CA GLY A 310 -26.14 16.23 8.49
C GLY A 310 -27.17 17.34 8.77
N PHE A 311 -27.71 17.98 7.73
CA PHE A 311 -28.89 18.81 7.89
C PHE A 311 -30.11 17.91 8.14
N GLU A 312 -30.85 18.22 9.20
CA GLU A 312 -32.09 17.55 9.54
C GLU A 312 -33.24 18.55 9.48
N PHE A 313 -34.26 18.24 8.68
CA PHE A 313 -35.44 19.09 8.61
C PHE A 313 -36.27 18.95 9.90
N PRO A 314 -36.70 20.05 10.55
CA PRO A 314 -37.44 19.98 11.80
C PRO A 314 -38.72 19.15 11.69
N ASP A 315 -38.91 18.21 12.63
CA ASP A 315 -40.10 17.35 12.65
C ASP A 315 -41.38 18.16 12.94
N PHE A 316 -42.53 17.54 12.65
CA PHE A 316 -43.84 18.12 12.92
C PHE A 316 -44.46 17.48 14.16
N GLU A 317 -44.86 18.31 15.11
CA GLU A 317 -45.60 17.91 16.31
C GLU A 317 -46.96 18.62 16.28
N MET A 318 -48.04 17.83 16.34
CA MET A 318 -49.41 18.31 16.18
C MET A 318 -50.35 17.50 17.06
N ASP A 319 -51.25 18.17 17.77
CA ASP A 319 -52.23 17.49 18.63
C ASP A 319 -53.23 16.69 17.79
N GLY A 320 -53.44 15.42 18.16
CA GLY A 320 -54.41 14.54 17.50
C GLY A 320 -54.00 14.02 16.11
N VAL A 321 -52.80 14.36 15.62
CA VAL A 321 -52.27 13.87 14.34
C VAL A 321 -51.06 12.98 14.58
N THR A 322 -51.08 11.78 14.03
CA THR A 322 -49.91 10.89 14.06
C THR A 322 -48.99 11.22 12.90
N VAL A 323 -47.72 11.52 13.18
CA VAL A 323 -46.72 11.90 12.19
C VAL A 323 -45.61 10.84 12.12
N TYR A 324 -45.31 10.40 10.91
CA TYR A 324 -44.16 9.56 10.60
C TYR A 324 -43.24 10.32 9.63
N SER A 325 -41.94 10.06 9.68
CA SER A 325 -40.97 10.62 8.75
C SER A 325 -39.99 9.56 8.29
N ASP A 326 -39.63 9.59 7.02
CA ASP A 326 -38.54 8.79 6.49
C ASP A 326 -37.19 9.50 6.71
N ASP A 327 -36.10 8.73 6.67
CA ASP A 327 -34.75 9.29 6.62
C ASP A 327 -34.57 10.14 5.35
N ALA A 328 -33.85 11.24 5.46
CA ALA A 328 -33.60 12.11 4.31
C ALA A 328 -32.66 11.47 3.28
N GLU A 329 -33.01 11.59 1.99
CA GLU A 329 -32.08 11.33 0.90
C GLU A 329 -31.26 12.58 0.60
N VAL A 330 -29.94 12.53 0.84
CA VAL A 330 -29.01 13.61 0.51
C VAL A 330 -28.07 13.15 -0.60
N ARG A 331 -27.91 13.97 -1.64
CA ARG A 331 -26.97 13.75 -2.73
C ARG A 331 -26.12 14.98 -2.93
N THR A 332 -24.81 14.82 -2.87
CA THR A 332 -23.86 15.92 -3.09
C THR A 332 -22.97 15.63 -4.29
N THR A 333 -22.84 16.62 -5.16
CA THR A 333 -22.08 16.55 -6.41
C THR A 333 -21.24 17.80 -6.60
N LEU A 334 -20.25 17.70 -7.50
CA LEU A 334 -19.43 18.83 -7.91
C LEU A 334 -19.82 19.27 -9.33
N ASP A 335 -20.23 20.54 -9.46
CA ASP A 335 -20.38 21.21 -10.74
C ASP A 335 -19.24 22.23 -10.89
N GLY A 336 -18.17 21.81 -11.57
CA GLY A 336 -16.90 22.54 -11.62
C GLY A 336 -16.24 22.63 -10.24
N ASN A 337 -16.23 23.84 -9.66
CA ASN A 337 -15.74 24.12 -8.31
C ASN A 337 -16.87 24.40 -7.31
N GLN A 338 -18.14 24.29 -7.71
CA GLN A 338 -19.27 24.51 -6.82
C GLN A 338 -19.82 23.17 -6.33
N VAL A 339 -20.00 23.08 -5.01
CA VAL A 339 -20.67 21.96 -4.35
C VAL A 339 -22.17 22.17 -4.50
N LYS A 340 -22.84 21.23 -5.16
CA LYS A 340 -24.29 21.19 -5.31
C LYS A 340 -24.85 20.04 -4.50
N SER A 341 -25.86 20.33 -3.69
CA SER A 341 -26.52 19.32 -2.87
C SER A 341 -28.02 19.34 -3.10
N ASP A 342 -28.59 18.15 -3.15
CA ASP A 342 -30.01 17.87 -3.24
C ASP A 342 -30.42 17.09 -1.98
N TYR A 343 -31.52 17.50 -1.36
CA TYR A 343 -32.09 16.91 -0.16
C TYR A 343 -33.58 16.62 -0.41
N ALA A 344 -34.05 15.44 -0.04
CA ALA A 344 -35.46 15.09 -0.07
C ALA A 344 -35.84 14.35 1.22
N LYS A 345 -36.92 14.80 1.88
CA LYS A 345 -37.51 14.11 3.05
C LYS A 345 -39.03 14.07 2.92
N SER A 346 -39.62 12.97 3.34
CA SER A 346 -41.06 12.73 3.31
C SER A 346 -41.61 12.61 4.72
N PHE A 347 -42.77 13.22 4.95
CA PHE A 347 -43.54 13.14 6.20
C PHE A 347 -44.93 12.61 5.90
N THR A 348 -45.39 11.64 6.66
CA THR A 348 -46.74 11.06 6.55
C THR A 348 -47.57 11.43 7.77
N PHE A 349 -48.73 12.01 7.53
CA PHE A 349 -49.67 12.47 8.54
C PHE A 349 -50.94 11.62 8.49
N ILE A 350 -51.44 11.22 9.66
CA ILE A 350 -52.68 10.44 9.80
C ILE A 350 -53.54 11.08 10.88
N SER A 351 -54.81 11.37 10.54
CA SER A 351 -55.79 12.01 11.41
C SER A 351 -57.22 11.54 11.11
N ASP A 352 -58.12 11.69 12.06
CA ASP A 352 -59.57 11.47 11.92
C ASP A 352 -60.38 12.77 11.80
N HIS A 353 -59.72 13.93 11.85
CA HIS A 353 -60.30 15.28 11.75
C HIS A 353 -59.41 16.20 10.92
N ASP A 354 -60.00 17.28 10.41
CA ASP A 354 -59.28 18.32 9.65
C ASP A 354 -58.12 18.89 10.46
N PHE A 355 -56.98 19.08 9.80
CA PHE A 355 -55.77 19.60 10.43
C PHE A 355 -54.98 20.50 9.48
N THR A 356 -54.13 21.37 10.04
CA THR A 356 -53.29 22.30 9.29
C THR A 356 -51.82 22.01 9.55
N ILE A 357 -51.08 21.61 8.52
CA ILE A 357 -49.64 21.46 8.58
C ILE A 357 -49.02 22.86 8.59
N PRO A 358 -48.29 23.26 9.66
CA PRO A 358 -47.80 24.62 9.80
C PRO A 358 -46.67 24.92 8.81
N ALA A 359 -46.58 26.19 8.41
CA ALA A 359 -45.43 26.70 7.66
C ALA A 359 -44.13 26.51 8.46
N ARG A 360 -43.04 26.13 7.79
CA ARG A 360 -41.70 26.01 8.38
C ARG A 360 -40.76 27.00 7.74
N ARG A 361 -39.87 27.57 8.55
CA ARG A 361 -38.85 28.53 8.12
C ARG A 361 -37.46 27.98 8.43
N ILE A 362 -36.58 28.00 7.45
CA ILE A 362 -35.17 27.59 7.57
C ILE A 362 -34.29 28.80 7.28
N SER A 363 -33.32 29.06 8.15
CA SER A 363 -32.35 30.14 7.99
C SER A 363 -31.13 29.69 7.18
N VAL A 364 -30.76 30.46 6.17
CA VAL A 364 -29.64 30.19 5.26
C VAL A 364 -28.69 31.37 5.25
N TYR A 365 -27.44 31.15 5.67
CA TYR A 365 -26.40 32.17 5.62
C TYR A 365 -25.69 32.15 4.26
N ASP A 366 -25.76 33.26 3.53
CA ASP A 366 -25.08 33.42 2.24
C ASP A 366 -23.68 33.99 2.47
N THR A 367 -22.63 33.20 2.22
CA THR A 367 -21.24 33.59 2.48
C THR A 367 -20.76 34.74 1.59
N LYS A 368 -21.41 34.97 0.43
CA LYS A 368 -21.05 36.06 -0.48
C LYS A 368 -21.65 37.39 -0.03
N SER A 369 -22.94 37.41 0.33
CA SER A 369 -23.59 38.63 0.83
C SER A 369 -23.39 38.88 2.32
N LYS A 370 -22.92 37.87 3.07
CA LYS A 370 -22.75 37.89 4.53
C LYS A 370 -24.04 38.21 5.29
N THR A 371 -25.16 37.73 4.75
CA THR A 371 -26.51 37.95 5.30
C THR A 371 -27.29 36.64 5.38
N VAL A 372 -28.18 36.55 6.36
CA VAL A 372 -29.13 35.43 6.47
C VAL A 372 -30.35 35.71 5.59
N LYS A 373 -30.73 34.70 4.81
CA LYS A 373 -32.00 34.62 4.06
C LYS A 373 -32.84 33.49 4.65
N TYR A 374 -34.14 33.50 4.39
CA TYR A 374 -35.06 32.49 4.89
C TYR A 374 -35.70 31.73 3.74
N LEU A 375 -35.74 30.41 3.87
CA LEU A 375 -36.52 29.50 3.05
C LEU A 375 -37.78 29.13 3.81
N GLU A 376 -38.92 29.07 3.12
CA GLU A 376 -40.21 28.82 3.76
C GLU A 376 -41.00 27.76 3.01
N THR A 377 -41.55 26.80 3.76
CA THR A 377 -42.64 25.95 3.27
C THR A 377 -43.97 26.60 3.63
N PRO A 378 -44.96 26.60 2.74
CA PRO A 378 -46.27 27.16 3.06
C PRO A 378 -47.01 26.28 4.08
N SER A 379 -48.06 26.85 4.67
CA SER A 379 -49.03 26.10 5.47
C SER A 379 -49.95 25.32 4.54
N TYR A 380 -50.33 24.09 4.94
CA TYR A 380 -51.26 23.27 4.16
C TYR A 380 -52.46 22.86 5.01
N ASP A 381 -53.66 23.15 4.54
CA ASP A 381 -54.90 22.67 5.15
C ASP A 381 -55.29 21.32 4.54
N VAL A 382 -55.53 20.33 5.39
CA VAL A 382 -55.95 18.98 5.00
C VAL A 382 -57.37 18.75 5.45
N HIS A 383 -58.24 18.45 4.48
CA HIS A 383 -59.63 18.09 4.77
C HIS A 383 -59.76 16.58 4.96
N VAL A 384 -60.45 16.18 6.02
CA VAL A 384 -60.68 14.77 6.37
C VAL A 384 -62.18 14.46 6.29
N GLU A 385 -62.56 13.77 5.23
CA GLU A 385 -63.93 13.32 4.99
C GLU A 385 -64.38 12.34 6.09
N GLY A 386 -65.54 12.62 6.65
CA GLY A 386 -66.10 11.86 7.77
C GLY A 386 -65.75 12.42 9.15
N SER A 387 -65.11 13.59 9.23
CA SER A 387 -64.89 14.29 10.50
C SER A 387 -66.23 14.54 11.20
N ARG A 388 -66.45 13.85 12.32
CA ARG A 388 -67.59 14.15 13.19
C ARG A 388 -67.33 15.52 13.81
N ALA A 389 -68.11 16.51 13.41
CA ALA A 389 -68.15 17.80 14.09
C ALA A 389 -68.44 17.58 15.58
N ILE A 390 -67.42 17.72 16.44
CA ILE A 390 -67.62 17.72 17.89
C ILE A 390 -68.13 19.11 18.28
N ALA A 391 -69.45 19.21 18.40
CA ALA A 391 -70.09 20.28 19.14
C ALA A 391 -69.57 20.24 20.59
N ALA A 392 -69.06 21.37 21.05
CA ALA A 392 -68.59 21.57 22.41
C ALA A 392 -69.69 21.28 23.43
N GLN A 393 -69.43 20.34 24.35
CA GLN A 393 -70.08 20.33 25.67
C GLN A 393 -69.08 20.05 26.79
N LYS A 394 -69.45 20.65 27.91
CA LYS A 394 -68.69 21.07 29.09
C LYS A 394 -68.52 19.93 30.11
N SER A 395 -67.47 20.05 30.92
CA SER A 395 -67.33 19.63 32.32
C SER A 395 -66.84 18.22 32.70
N GLN A 396 -65.59 18.21 33.21
CA GLN A 396 -65.21 17.90 34.62
C GLN A 396 -64.77 16.47 35.03
N SER A 397 -63.46 16.37 35.28
CA SER A 397 -62.73 15.72 36.41
C SER A 397 -62.93 14.24 36.78
N LEU A 398 -61.85 13.43 36.76
CA LEU A 398 -61.06 12.95 37.92
C LEU A 398 -60.25 11.67 37.62
N THR A 399 -58.94 11.77 37.90
CA THR A 399 -57.98 10.76 38.43
C THR A 399 -57.70 9.41 37.74
N ALA A 400 -56.43 9.31 37.34
CA ALA A 400 -55.41 8.31 37.72
C ALA A 400 -55.71 6.80 37.58
N GLY A 401 -54.92 6.13 36.73
CA GLY A 401 -54.85 4.68 36.66
C GLY A 401 -53.87 4.21 35.58
N THR A 402 -52.62 4.07 35.99
CA THR A 402 -51.46 3.43 35.36
C THR A 402 -51.80 2.26 34.42
N GLY A 403 -51.27 2.30 33.20
CA GLY A 403 -51.41 1.20 32.23
C GLY A 403 -50.40 1.28 31.09
N LYS A 404 -49.10 1.25 31.41
CA LYS A 404 -48.03 0.96 30.43
C LYS A 404 -48.20 -0.48 29.97
N VAL A 405 -48.59 -0.68 28.71
CA VAL A 405 -48.45 -1.98 28.03
C VAL A 405 -47.21 -1.88 27.14
N HIS A 406 -46.09 -2.36 27.66
CA HIS A 406 -44.93 -2.73 26.86
C HIS A 406 -45.27 -4.04 26.14
N SER A 407 -45.15 -4.07 24.83
CA SER A 407 -45.19 -5.29 24.03
C SER A 407 -43.86 -6.04 24.20
N ASP A 408 -43.91 -7.10 25.01
CA ASP A 408 -42.88 -8.13 25.13
C ASP A 408 -42.76 -8.93 23.82
N LEU A 409 -41.63 -8.78 23.12
CA LEU A 409 -41.08 -9.84 22.27
C LEU A 409 -39.69 -10.20 22.79
N LYS A 410 -39.68 -11.20 23.68
CA LYS A 410 -38.50 -11.91 24.17
C LYS A 410 -37.73 -12.54 23.01
N GLN A 411 -36.55 -12.02 22.69
CA GLN A 411 -35.45 -12.80 22.16
C GLN A 411 -34.51 -13.17 23.34
N PRO A 412 -34.13 -14.45 23.52
CA PRO A 412 -33.28 -14.83 24.64
C PRO A 412 -31.82 -14.48 24.33
N GLN A 413 -31.32 -13.42 24.97
CA GLN A 413 -29.89 -13.27 25.26
C GLN A 413 -29.49 -14.34 26.28
N LYS A 414 -28.53 -15.18 25.92
CA LYS A 414 -27.80 -16.04 26.85
C LYS A 414 -26.39 -15.49 26.98
N SER A 415 -26.12 -14.81 28.09
CA SER A 415 -24.77 -14.60 28.62
C SER A 415 -24.83 -15.02 30.08
N MET A 416 -23.92 -15.92 30.48
CA MET A 416 -23.23 -15.87 31.78
C MET A 416 -22.17 -16.97 31.82
N LEU A 417 -20.93 -16.52 32.08
CA LEU A 417 -19.86 -17.33 32.64
C LEU A 417 -20.29 -17.82 34.03
N ASP A 418 -20.17 -19.11 34.29
CA ASP A 418 -19.16 -19.67 35.21
C ASP A 418 -19.27 -21.20 35.26
N THR A 419 -18.13 -21.82 35.59
CA THR A 419 -17.95 -23.21 36.05
C THR A 419 -17.60 -24.27 34.99
N GLU A 420 -16.27 -24.35 34.83
CA GLU A 420 -15.41 -25.54 34.96
C GLU A 420 -15.21 -26.55 33.82
N GLU A 421 -13.91 -26.71 33.57
CA GLU A 421 -13.14 -27.93 33.33
C GLU A 421 -13.61 -28.92 32.27
N GLY A 422 -12.72 -29.12 31.29
CA GLY A 422 -12.41 -30.47 30.84
C GLY A 422 -12.45 -30.65 29.33
N LYS A 423 -11.25 -30.68 28.76
CA LYS A 423 -10.83 -31.55 27.64
C LYS A 423 -11.56 -31.34 26.30
N ASN A 424 -10.82 -30.80 25.34
CA ASN A 424 -10.44 -31.47 24.08
C ASN A 424 -9.92 -30.42 23.09
N LEU A 425 -8.64 -30.07 23.23
CA LEU A 425 -7.89 -29.56 22.09
C LEU A 425 -7.63 -30.75 21.18
N SER A 426 -8.19 -30.72 19.97
CA SER A 426 -7.89 -31.68 18.92
C SER A 426 -6.39 -31.64 18.62
N GLU A 427 -5.70 -32.63 19.17
CA GLU A 427 -4.30 -32.92 18.92
C GLU A 427 -4.15 -33.26 17.44
N VAL A 428 -3.59 -32.32 16.67
CA VAL A 428 -3.16 -32.59 15.29
C VAL A 428 -1.99 -33.57 15.39
N GLN A 429 -2.29 -34.85 15.21
CA GLN A 429 -1.27 -35.90 15.13
C GLN A 429 -0.31 -35.58 13.98
N LEU A 430 0.87 -35.07 14.34
CA LEU A 430 1.97 -34.94 13.41
C LEU A 430 2.30 -36.33 12.86
N PRO A 431 2.44 -36.49 11.54
CA PRO A 431 2.75 -37.77 10.94
C PRO A 431 4.04 -38.34 11.56
N PRO A 432 4.08 -39.63 11.90
CA PRO A 432 5.25 -40.25 12.47
C PRO A 432 6.52 -39.95 11.67
N TRP A 433 7.61 -39.62 12.36
CA TRP A 433 8.92 -39.27 11.80
C TRP A 433 9.46 -40.26 10.74
N TRP A 434 9.02 -41.52 10.77
CA TRP A 434 9.37 -42.53 9.77
C TRP A 434 8.76 -42.28 8.37
N MET A 435 7.63 -41.58 8.25
CA MET A 435 7.10 -41.14 6.95
C MET A 435 7.90 -39.99 6.34
N ILE A 436 8.43 -39.10 7.19
CA ILE A 436 9.31 -38.02 6.73
C ILE A 436 10.65 -38.62 6.26
N ALA A 437 11.18 -39.59 7.00
CA ALA A 437 12.39 -40.31 6.63
C ALA A 437 12.20 -41.12 5.33
N SER A 438 11.06 -41.81 5.15
CA SER A 438 10.80 -42.58 3.93
C SER A 438 10.63 -41.68 2.70
N ALA A 439 9.95 -40.54 2.84
CA ALA A 439 9.83 -39.54 1.78
C ALA A 439 11.20 -38.96 1.36
N PHE A 440 12.10 -38.74 2.31
CA PHE A 440 13.45 -38.25 2.04
C PHE A 440 14.30 -39.28 1.29
N VAL A 441 14.23 -40.56 1.69
CA VAL A 441 14.94 -41.65 1.01
C VAL A 441 14.40 -41.86 -0.41
N LEU A 442 13.07 -41.83 -0.60
CA LEU A 442 12.43 -41.88 -1.92
C LEU A 442 12.85 -40.70 -2.80
N GLY A 443 12.97 -39.50 -2.22
CA GLY A 443 13.44 -38.31 -2.94
C GLY A 443 14.88 -38.43 -3.43
N LEU A 444 15.79 -38.97 -2.60
CA LEU A 444 17.18 -39.24 -3.01
C LEU A 444 17.27 -40.32 -4.09
N LEU A 445 16.45 -41.36 -4.00
CA LEU A 445 16.40 -42.45 -4.98
C LEU A 445 15.86 -41.95 -6.33
N ALA A 446 14.83 -41.10 -6.31
CA ALA A 446 14.32 -40.42 -7.50
C ALA A 446 15.37 -39.48 -8.10
N MET A 447 16.12 -38.73 -7.29
CA MET A 447 17.18 -37.85 -7.77
C MET A 447 18.34 -38.64 -8.41
N TYR A 448 18.72 -39.76 -7.82
CA TYR A 448 19.74 -40.66 -8.37
C TYR A 448 19.30 -41.28 -9.70
N LEU A 449 18.06 -41.78 -9.78
CA LEU A 449 17.49 -42.31 -11.02
C LEU A 449 17.36 -41.23 -12.10
N PHE A 450 16.99 -40.00 -11.72
CA PHE A 450 16.90 -38.87 -12.64
C PHE A 450 18.28 -38.46 -13.19
N GLN A 451 19.32 -38.47 -12.35
CA GLN A 451 20.71 -38.24 -12.80
C GLN A 451 21.21 -39.35 -13.73
N TYR A 452 20.88 -40.61 -13.45
CA TYR A 452 21.19 -41.74 -14.32
C TYR A 452 20.50 -41.64 -15.69
N PHE A 453 19.23 -41.21 -15.72
CA PHE A 453 18.45 -41.01 -16.94
C PHE A 453 18.93 -39.79 -17.75
N LEU A 454 19.38 -38.72 -17.09
CA LEU A 454 20.00 -37.56 -17.75
C LEU A 454 21.38 -37.90 -18.34
N SER A 455 22.16 -38.75 -17.67
CA SER A 455 23.47 -39.23 -18.15
C SER A 455 23.34 -40.05 -19.45
N THR A 456 22.34 -40.93 -19.52
CA THR A 456 22.06 -41.72 -20.73
C THR A 456 21.51 -40.87 -21.88
N LYS A 457 20.69 -39.84 -21.60
CA LYS A 457 20.29 -38.84 -22.61
C LYS A 457 21.46 -37.95 -23.07
N ARG A 458 22.41 -37.59 -22.19
CA ARG A 458 23.64 -36.86 -22.57
C ARG A 458 24.55 -37.69 -23.47
N LYS A 459 24.67 -39.01 -23.25
CA LYS A 459 25.39 -39.91 -24.17
C LYS A 459 24.70 -40.05 -25.53
N ARG A 460 23.36 -39.98 -25.61
CA ARG A 460 22.64 -39.98 -26.90
C ARG A 460 22.71 -38.63 -27.65
N ARG A 461 22.82 -37.48 -26.97
CA ARG A 461 22.97 -36.17 -27.65
C ARG A 461 24.34 -35.95 -28.32
N ARG A 462 25.40 -36.64 -27.89
CA ARG A 462 26.72 -36.58 -28.55
C ARG A 462 26.82 -37.38 -29.87
N ALA A 463 25.77 -38.12 -30.26
CA ALA A 463 25.80 -38.98 -31.44
C ALA A 463 25.23 -38.33 -32.72
N ALA A 464 24.67 -37.13 -32.66
CA ALA A 464 24.06 -36.46 -33.81
C ALA A 464 24.49 -34.99 -33.88
N VAL A 465 25.73 -34.73 -34.30
CA VAL A 465 26.17 -33.39 -34.73
C VAL A 465 25.42 -33.05 -36.02
N LYS A 466 24.78 -31.88 -36.07
CA LYS A 466 24.06 -31.43 -37.27
C LYS A 466 25.04 -31.05 -38.37
N GLU A 467 24.71 -31.35 -39.61
CA GLU A 467 25.58 -31.10 -40.79
C GLU A 467 25.98 -29.62 -40.92
N SER A 468 25.10 -28.68 -40.51
CA SER A 468 25.39 -27.24 -40.47
C SER A 468 26.38 -26.82 -39.38
N GLU A 469 26.42 -27.53 -38.25
CA GLU A 469 27.38 -27.31 -37.16
C GLU A 469 28.76 -27.86 -37.55
N ALA A 470 28.78 -28.99 -38.27
CA ALA A 470 29.99 -29.55 -38.85
C ALA A 470 30.65 -28.61 -39.89
N LEU A 471 29.84 -27.91 -40.70
CA LEU A 471 30.32 -26.90 -41.65
C LEU A 471 31.08 -25.78 -40.93
N GLN A 472 30.52 -25.23 -39.84
CA GLN A 472 31.18 -24.16 -39.08
C GLN A 472 32.53 -24.58 -38.49
N ILE A 473 32.65 -25.83 -38.04
CA ILE A 473 33.88 -26.35 -37.43
C ILE A 473 34.95 -26.61 -38.51
N LEU A 474 34.57 -27.12 -39.68
CA LEU A 474 35.50 -27.56 -40.72
C LEU A 474 35.86 -26.45 -41.73
N TYR A 475 34.99 -25.46 -41.96
CA TYR A 475 35.21 -24.37 -42.92
C TYR A 475 36.51 -23.57 -42.69
N PRO A 476 36.91 -23.24 -41.45
CA PRO A 476 38.18 -22.55 -41.19
C PRO A 476 39.43 -23.40 -41.47
N HIS A 477 39.26 -24.69 -41.75
CA HIS A 477 40.33 -25.68 -41.87
C HIS A 477 40.37 -26.36 -43.25
N THR A 478 39.63 -25.84 -44.22
CA THR A 478 39.65 -26.29 -45.63
C THR A 478 41.07 -26.32 -46.19
N ASN A 479 41.88 -25.29 -45.91
CA ASN A 479 43.26 -25.18 -46.38
C ASN A 479 44.25 -26.14 -45.68
N ARG A 480 43.83 -26.92 -44.69
CA ARG A 480 44.72 -27.79 -43.90
C ARG A 480 44.85 -29.20 -44.47
N SER A 481 43.86 -29.68 -45.23
CA SER A 481 43.85 -31.03 -45.78
C SER A 481 42.79 -31.14 -46.87
N LYS A 482 43.14 -31.76 -47.99
CA LYS A 482 42.22 -32.05 -49.10
C LYS A 482 40.96 -32.79 -48.63
N ALA A 483 41.10 -33.72 -47.68
CA ALA A 483 39.96 -34.44 -47.10
C ALA A 483 38.96 -33.54 -46.32
N VAL A 484 39.41 -32.40 -45.78
CA VAL A 484 38.52 -31.44 -45.09
C VAL A 484 37.80 -30.57 -46.11
N GLU A 485 38.52 -30.15 -47.15
CA GLU A 485 37.95 -29.38 -48.27
C GLU A 485 36.85 -30.17 -49.00
N ASP A 486 37.11 -31.44 -49.33
CA ASP A 486 36.12 -32.31 -49.99
C ASP A 486 34.88 -32.56 -49.09
N MET A 487 35.09 -32.69 -47.77
CA MET A 487 34.00 -32.84 -46.80
C MET A 487 33.17 -31.57 -46.65
N VAL A 488 33.80 -30.39 -46.61
CA VAL A 488 33.10 -29.10 -46.57
C VAL A 488 32.31 -28.88 -47.86
N ARG A 489 32.88 -29.21 -49.03
CA ARG A 489 32.19 -29.09 -50.32
C ARG A 489 30.96 -29.99 -50.41
N THR A 490 31.07 -31.24 -49.95
CA THR A 490 29.94 -32.18 -49.94
C THR A 490 28.84 -31.78 -48.94
N LEU A 491 29.22 -31.29 -47.76
CA LEU A 491 28.27 -30.71 -46.80
C LEU A 491 27.53 -29.49 -47.39
N TYR A 492 28.25 -28.57 -48.05
CA TYR A 492 27.68 -27.36 -48.63
C TYR A 492 26.74 -27.65 -49.81
N ALA A 493 27.10 -28.61 -50.66
CA ALA A 493 26.25 -29.04 -51.77
C ALA A 493 24.94 -29.68 -51.27
N LYS A 494 25.00 -30.47 -50.20
CA LYS A 494 23.83 -31.08 -49.59
C LYS A 494 22.93 -30.06 -48.86
N GLU A 495 23.52 -29.07 -48.17
CA GLU A 495 22.77 -28.00 -47.51
C GLU A 495 22.02 -27.11 -48.52
N ASN A 496 22.60 -26.89 -49.71
CA ASN A 496 21.96 -26.16 -50.80
C ASN A 496 20.93 -26.99 -51.61
N GLY A 497 20.54 -28.17 -51.11
CA GLY A 497 19.38 -28.91 -51.61
C GLY A 497 19.67 -30.08 -52.54
N ASP A 498 20.94 -30.45 -52.76
CA ASP A 498 21.27 -31.66 -53.52
C ASP A 498 21.08 -32.92 -52.66
N LYS A 499 19.91 -33.56 -52.83
CA LYS A 499 19.50 -34.76 -52.06
C LYS A 499 20.22 -36.04 -52.51
N THR A 500 21.03 -35.99 -53.57
CA THR A 500 21.71 -37.18 -54.11
C THR A 500 23.03 -37.50 -53.41
N ILE A 501 23.54 -36.56 -52.60
CA ILE A 501 24.84 -36.68 -51.94
C ILE A 501 24.69 -37.41 -50.59
N VAL A 502 25.35 -38.57 -50.48
CA VAL A 502 25.44 -39.34 -49.24
C VAL A 502 26.73 -38.99 -48.51
N ILE A 503 26.60 -38.45 -47.29
CA ILE A 503 27.74 -38.09 -46.46
C ILE A 503 28.17 -39.29 -45.62
N ASP A 504 29.45 -39.66 -45.70
CA ASP A 504 30.04 -40.64 -44.80
C ASP A 504 30.13 -40.06 -43.38
N LYS A 505 29.20 -40.49 -42.53
CA LYS A 505 29.07 -40.03 -41.14
C LYS A 505 30.28 -40.40 -40.29
N THR A 506 31.00 -41.48 -40.63
CA THR A 506 32.15 -41.94 -39.86
C THR A 506 33.37 -41.06 -40.16
N ALA A 507 33.60 -40.79 -41.44
CA ALA A 507 34.65 -39.87 -41.89
C ALA A 507 34.40 -38.44 -41.38
N LEU A 508 33.16 -37.96 -41.46
CA LEU A 508 32.76 -36.65 -40.93
C LEU A 508 33.06 -36.53 -39.44
N LYS A 509 32.69 -37.55 -38.65
CA LYS A 509 32.93 -37.56 -37.21
C LYS A 509 34.42 -37.53 -36.86
N MET A 510 35.25 -38.30 -37.56
CA MET A 510 36.70 -38.30 -37.35
C MET A 510 37.33 -36.93 -37.67
N LEU A 511 36.86 -36.25 -38.72
CA LEU A 511 37.35 -34.92 -39.06
C LEU A 511 36.96 -33.89 -38.00
N ILE A 512 35.71 -33.89 -37.55
CA ILE A 512 35.24 -32.98 -36.48
C ILE A 512 36.06 -33.20 -35.20
N GLU A 513 36.20 -34.45 -34.75
CA GLU A 513 36.92 -34.78 -33.51
C GLU A 513 38.41 -34.39 -33.56
N LYS A 514 39.04 -34.47 -34.74
CA LYS A 514 40.43 -34.05 -34.96
C LYS A 514 40.63 -32.54 -34.79
N TYR A 515 39.66 -31.73 -35.20
CA TYR A 515 39.80 -30.27 -35.19
C TYR A 515 39.12 -29.58 -34.01
N GLU A 516 38.10 -30.21 -33.41
CA GLU A 516 37.43 -29.72 -32.21
C GLU A 516 38.31 -29.87 -30.95
N ASN A 517 39.04 -30.99 -30.81
CA ASN A 517 39.98 -31.21 -29.69
C ASN A 517 41.21 -30.27 -29.69
N ASN A 518 41.52 -29.62 -30.81
CA ASN A 518 42.62 -28.63 -30.88
C ASN A 518 42.21 -27.25 -30.37
N LEU A 519 40.91 -26.96 -30.23
CA LEU A 519 40.41 -25.68 -29.68
C LEU A 519 40.45 -25.66 -28.14
N GLU A 520 40.21 -26.80 -27.47
CA GLU A 520 40.31 -26.87 -26.01
C GLU A 520 41.76 -26.77 -25.49
N LYS A 521 42.76 -27.19 -26.27
CA LYS A 521 44.19 -27.09 -25.88
C LYS A 521 44.80 -25.69 -26.01
N ARG A 522 44.13 -24.73 -26.65
CA ARG A 522 44.58 -23.33 -26.77
C ARG A 522 43.85 -22.37 -25.81
N SER A 523 42.91 -22.87 -25.02
CA SER A 523 42.09 -22.12 -24.07
C SER A 523 42.39 -22.47 -22.59
N LYS A 524 43.57 -23.05 -22.32
CA LYS A 524 44.07 -23.35 -20.98
C LYS A 524 45.47 -22.81 -20.78
#